data_AF-A0A7S4HVN0-F1
#
_entry.id   AF-A0A7S4HVN0-F1
#
_cell.length_a   1.000
_cell.length_b   1.000
_cell.length_c   1.000
_cell.angle_alpha   90.00
_cell.angle_beta   90.00
_cell.angle_gamma   90.00
#
_symmetry.space_group_name_H-M   'P 1'
#
loop_
_entity.id
_entity.type
_entity.pdbx_description
1 polymer ?
#
loop_
_entity_poly.entity_id
_entity_poly.type
_entity_poly.pdbx_seq_one_letter_code
_entity_poly.pdbx_strand_id
1 'polypeptide(L)'
;CICSSLAQSEELPGYGSASYVLVLGIDGLSSSYFNSTSNHPNLDGLVSTGASTFQARVSLPSESKPNWEAVIAGAGPEETGVSSDEWYNIKTCVNYGVQDTKCLECAACSVLV
;
A
#
# COMPACT_ATOMS: atom_id res chain seq x y z
N CYS A 1 29.03 -15.97 39.53
CA CYS A 1 28.08 -15.34 38.58
C CYS A 1 28.88 -14.53 37.58
N ILE A 2 29.07 -15.04 36.35
CA ILE A 2 29.65 -14.25 35.28
C ILE A 2 28.46 -13.51 34.64
N CYS A 3 28.39 -12.20 34.83
CA CYS A 3 27.54 -11.34 34.03
C CYS A 3 28.24 -11.22 32.68
N SER A 4 27.85 -12.07 31.73
CA SER A 4 28.25 -11.92 30.33
C SER A 4 27.75 -10.56 29.87
N SER A 5 28.69 -9.70 29.49
CA SER A 5 28.44 -8.39 28.89
C SER A 5 27.30 -8.50 27.88
N LEU A 6 26.19 -7.84 28.19
CA LEU A 6 25.14 -7.55 27.21
C LEU A 6 25.85 -6.94 26.00
N ALA A 7 25.70 -7.59 24.85
CA ALA A 7 26.06 -6.99 23.58
C ALA A 7 25.46 -5.58 23.58
N GLN A 8 26.31 -4.57 23.48
CA GLN A 8 25.85 -3.19 23.27
C GLN A 8 24.97 -3.25 22.02
N SER A 9 23.65 -3.08 22.19
CA SER A 9 22.82 -2.72 21.05
C SER A 9 23.36 -1.37 20.60
N GLU A 10 24.01 -1.31 19.45
CA GLU A 10 24.35 -0.02 18.85
C GLU A 10 23.06 0.77 18.77
N GLU A 11 23.02 1.87 19.53
CA GLU A 11 21.87 2.76 19.55
C GLU A 11 21.75 3.30 18.13
N LEU A 12 20.70 2.89 17.41
CA LEU A 12 20.50 3.30 16.03
C LEU A 12 20.57 4.83 15.99
N PRO A 13 21.40 5.41 15.12
CA PRO A 13 21.58 6.86 15.09
C PRO A 13 20.19 7.49 14.92
N GLY A 14 19.89 8.47 15.78
CA GLY A 14 18.54 8.97 15.99
C GLY A 14 17.91 9.64 14.76
N TYR A 15 16.85 10.42 15.00
CA TYR A 15 16.16 11.17 13.95
C TYR A 15 17.13 11.91 12.99
N GLY A 16 16.98 11.69 11.68
CA GLY A 16 17.79 12.31 10.64
C GLY A 16 19.04 11.54 10.21
N SER A 17 19.28 10.34 10.73
CA SER A 17 20.43 9.51 10.36
C SER A 17 20.26 8.72 9.05
N ALA A 18 19.02 8.46 8.64
CA ALA A 18 18.72 7.68 7.44
C ALA A 18 19.08 8.48 6.19
N SER A 19 20.03 7.98 5.41
CA SER A 19 20.42 8.59 4.12
C SER A 19 19.46 8.24 2.98
N TYR A 20 18.76 7.11 3.09
CA TYR A 20 17.86 6.58 2.06
C TYR A 20 16.66 5.89 2.69
N VAL A 21 15.52 5.93 2.00
CA VAL A 21 14.30 5.21 2.38
C VAL A 21 13.95 4.25 1.23
N LEU A 22 13.82 2.96 1.55
CA LEU A 22 13.33 1.94 0.64
C LEU A 22 11.91 1.53 1.06
N VAL A 23 10.95 1.74 0.17
CA VAL A 23 9.58 1.21 0.32
C VAL A 23 9.49 -0.08 -0.51
N LEU A 24 9.33 -1.21 0.17
CA LEU A 24 9.09 -2.52 -0.45
C LEU A 24 7.65 -2.93 -0.15
N GLY A 25 6.86 -3.21 -1.18
CA GLY A 25 5.55 -3.83 -0.99
C GLY A 25 5.43 -5.12 -1.78
N ILE A 26 4.69 -6.06 -1.20
CA ILE A 26 4.40 -7.38 -1.74
C ILE A 26 2.88 -7.46 -1.87
N ASP A 27 2.39 -7.43 -3.10
CA ASP A 27 0.95 -7.44 -3.37
C ASP A 27 0.32 -8.76 -2.88
N GLY A 28 -0.86 -8.68 -2.29
CA GLY A 28 -1.58 -9.84 -1.75
C GLY A 28 -0.97 -10.48 -0.50
N LEU A 29 0.02 -9.87 0.16
CA LEU A 29 0.61 -10.42 1.38
C LEU A 29 -0.28 -10.20 2.62
N SER A 30 -1.16 -11.17 2.89
CA SER A 30 -1.98 -11.21 4.11
C SER A 30 -1.17 -11.55 5.37
N SER A 31 -1.55 -10.98 6.52
CA SER A 31 -0.96 -11.35 7.83
C SER A 31 -1.16 -12.83 8.19
N SER A 32 -2.14 -13.51 7.58
CA SER A 32 -2.35 -14.95 7.76
C SER A 32 -1.15 -15.80 7.33
N TYR A 33 -0.29 -15.31 6.42
CA TYR A 33 0.92 -16.03 5.98
C TYR A 33 2.02 -16.11 7.03
N PHE A 34 1.96 -15.28 8.08
CA PHE A 34 2.90 -15.33 9.21
C PHE A 34 2.44 -16.27 10.33
N ASN A 35 1.15 -16.65 10.33
CA ASN A 35 0.57 -17.63 11.25
C ASN A 35 0.39 -19.02 10.59
N SER A 36 0.69 -19.17 9.30
CA SER A 36 0.59 -20.42 8.57
C SER A 36 1.87 -21.25 8.71
N THR A 37 1.88 -22.44 8.11
CA THR A 37 3.08 -23.29 8.00
C THR A 37 4.07 -22.80 6.94
N SER A 38 3.86 -21.61 6.38
CA SER A 38 4.72 -21.02 5.36
C SER A 38 6.02 -20.52 6.01
N ASN A 39 7.16 -20.80 5.37
CA ASN A 39 8.48 -20.37 5.83
C ASN A 39 9.00 -19.24 4.93
N HIS A 40 9.37 -18.09 5.52
CA HIS A 40 9.86 -16.93 4.78
C HIS A 40 11.04 -16.29 5.53
N PRO A 41 12.24 -16.92 5.48
CA PRO A 41 13.33 -16.66 6.43
C PRO A 41 13.84 -15.22 6.41
N ASN A 42 13.75 -14.54 5.26
CA ASN A 42 14.13 -13.13 5.16
C ASN A 42 13.06 -12.20 5.74
N LEU A 43 11.77 -12.48 5.54
CA LEU A 43 10.67 -11.68 6.12
C LEU A 43 10.58 -11.91 7.63
N ASP A 44 10.71 -13.16 8.09
CA ASP A 44 10.81 -13.53 9.50
C ASP A 44 11.97 -12.80 10.20
N GLY A 45 13.12 -12.70 9.53
CA GLY A 45 14.26 -11.92 10.00
C GLY A 45 13.95 -10.43 10.19
N LEU A 46 13.27 -9.81 9.21
CA LEU A 46 12.85 -8.40 9.30
C LEU A 46 11.84 -8.17 10.42
N VAL A 47 10.88 -9.08 10.60
CA VAL A 47 9.85 -8.99 11.65
C VAL A 47 10.47 -9.12 13.05
N SER A 48 11.42 -10.05 13.23
CA SER A 48 12.03 -10.34 14.53
C SER A 48 13.06 -9.29 14.99
N THR A 49 13.70 -8.59 14.05
CA THR A 49 14.76 -7.61 14.35
C THR A 49 14.31 -6.15 14.23
N GLY A 50 13.21 -5.90 13.51
CA GLY A 50 12.64 -4.57 13.27
C GLY A 50 11.39 -4.26 14.08
N ALA A 51 10.64 -3.26 13.63
CA ALA A 51 9.30 -2.94 14.12
C ALA A 51 8.26 -3.44 13.10
N SER A 52 7.20 -4.08 13.57
CA SER A 52 6.21 -4.72 12.71
C SER A 52 4.79 -4.67 13.31
N THR A 53 3.78 -4.80 12.45
CA THR A 53 2.38 -4.95 12.85
C THR A 53 1.63 -5.87 11.90
N PHE A 54 0.76 -6.71 12.45
CA PHE A 54 -0.13 -7.60 11.70
C PHE A 54 -1.59 -7.12 11.68
N GLN A 55 -1.84 -5.91 12.20
CA GLN A 55 -3.17 -5.31 12.35
C GLN A 55 -3.42 -4.15 11.37
N ALA A 56 -2.50 -3.93 10.42
CA ALA A 56 -2.69 -2.94 9.36
C ALA A 56 -3.91 -3.30 8.51
N ARG A 57 -4.73 -2.29 8.18
CA ARG A 57 -5.94 -2.46 7.37
C ARG A 57 -5.76 -1.80 6.01
N VAL A 58 -6.33 -2.43 5.00
CA VAL A 58 -6.46 -1.89 3.64
C VAL A 58 -7.56 -0.81 3.60
N SER A 59 -7.43 0.10 2.65
CA SER A 59 -8.55 0.96 2.21
C SER A 59 -9.55 0.12 1.42
N LEU A 60 -10.82 0.53 1.45
CA LEU A 60 -11.85 -0.08 0.61
C LEU A 60 -11.93 0.67 -0.74
N PRO A 61 -12.09 -0.02 -1.88
CA PRO A 61 -12.11 -1.48 -2.03
C PRO A 61 -10.72 -2.11 -1.83
N SER A 62 -10.67 -3.39 -1.45
CA SER A 62 -9.43 -4.16 -1.26
C SER A 62 -8.83 -4.58 -2.62
N GLU A 63 -8.53 -3.59 -3.46
CA GLU A 63 -7.96 -3.70 -4.80
C GLU A 63 -6.56 -3.08 -4.84
N SER A 64 -5.71 -3.53 -5.76
CA SER A 64 -4.28 -3.20 -5.77
C SER A 64 -4.03 -1.71 -5.98
N LYS A 65 -4.53 -1.11 -7.07
CA LYS A 65 -4.33 0.28 -7.48
C LYS A 65 -4.85 1.26 -6.42
N PRO A 66 -6.10 1.14 -5.89
CA PRO A 66 -6.56 2.01 -4.81
C PRO A 66 -5.71 1.92 -3.54
N ASN A 67 -5.24 0.72 -3.15
CA ASN A 67 -4.44 0.54 -1.94
C ASN A 67 -3.00 1.01 -2.09
N TRP A 68 -2.36 0.74 -3.22
CA TRP A 68 -1.03 1.26 -3.51
C TRP A 68 -1.01 2.79 -3.54
N GLU A 69 -2.03 3.40 -4.15
CA GLU A 69 -2.18 4.85 -4.13
C GLU A 69 -2.37 5.36 -2.70
N ALA A 70 -3.20 4.70 -1.88
CA ALA A 70 -3.40 5.10 -0.49
C ALA A 70 -2.12 5.04 0.35
N VAL A 71 -1.27 4.02 0.15
CA VAL A 71 0.03 3.91 0.85
C VAL A 71 0.99 5.03 0.45
N ILE A 72 0.99 5.45 -0.82
CA ILE A 72 1.93 6.46 -1.34
C ILE A 72 1.44 7.88 -1.04
N ALA A 73 0.16 8.16 -1.30
CA ALA A 73 -0.45 9.47 -1.13
C ALA A 73 -0.86 9.75 0.34
N GLY A 74 -1.03 8.70 1.15
CA GLY A 74 -1.49 8.81 2.53
C GLY A 74 -2.98 9.14 2.66
N ALA A 75 -3.76 8.92 1.59
CA ALA A 75 -5.17 9.31 1.50
C ALA A 75 -6.01 8.23 0.81
N GLY A 76 -7.28 8.10 1.19
CA GLY A 76 -8.18 7.09 0.62
C GLY A 76 -8.67 7.45 -0.79
N PRO A 77 -9.36 6.51 -1.47
CA PRO A 77 -9.93 6.72 -2.81
C PRO A 77 -10.84 7.94 -2.93
N GLU A 78 -11.47 8.36 -1.83
CA GLU A 78 -12.31 9.56 -1.75
C GLU A 78 -11.55 10.87 -1.96
N GLU A 79 -10.26 10.92 -1.63
CA GLU A 79 -9.39 12.08 -1.83
C GLU A 79 -8.51 11.92 -3.07
N THR A 80 -7.98 10.72 -3.33
CA THR A 80 -7.07 10.46 -4.46
C THR A 80 -7.80 10.29 -5.79
N GLY A 81 -9.08 9.92 -5.76
CA GLY A 81 -9.89 9.60 -6.94
C GLY A 81 -9.60 8.24 -7.56
N VAL A 82 -8.62 7.49 -7.04
CA VAL A 82 -8.25 6.14 -7.50
C VAL A 82 -9.09 5.10 -6.77
N SER A 83 -10.25 4.74 -7.35
CA SER A 83 -11.26 3.92 -6.67
C SER A 83 -11.46 2.50 -7.22
N SER A 84 -10.74 2.11 -8.27
CA SER A 84 -10.81 0.76 -8.85
C SER A 84 -9.50 0.37 -9.53
N ASP A 85 -9.27 -0.92 -9.74
CA ASP A 85 -8.15 -1.44 -10.56
C ASP A 85 -8.36 -1.23 -12.06
N GLU A 86 -9.59 -0.93 -12.48
CA GLU A 86 -9.94 -0.78 -13.88
C GLU A 86 -9.19 0.38 -14.55
N TRP A 87 -8.83 0.18 -15.82
CA TRP A 87 -8.26 1.21 -16.67
C TRP A 87 -9.34 1.76 -17.59
N TYR A 88 -9.64 3.05 -17.47
CA TYR A 88 -10.60 3.70 -18.36
C TYR A 88 -9.90 4.18 -19.62
N ASN A 89 -10.47 3.85 -20.78
CA ASN A 89 -10.14 4.55 -22.01
C ASN A 89 -11.01 5.81 -22.13
N ILE A 90 -10.39 6.97 -21.89
CA ILE A 90 -11.06 8.27 -21.92
C ILE A 90 -11.67 8.61 -23.31
N LYS A 91 -11.24 7.93 -24.38
CA LYS A 91 -11.73 8.21 -25.74
C LYS A 91 -13.06 7.56 -26.07
N THR A 92 -13.42 6.47 -25.40
CA THR A 92 -14.64 5.72 -25.76
C THR A 92 -15.75 5.82 -24.74
N CYS A 93 -15.49 6.23 -23.48
CA CYS A 93 -16.54 6.37 -22.45
C CYS A 93 -17.52 5.17 -22.38
N VAL A 94 -17.04 3.96 -22.65
CA VAL A 94 -17.82 2.72 -22.52
C VAL A 94 -17.10 1.83 -21.54
N ASN A 95 -17.80 1.50 -20.45
CA ASN A 95 -17.47 0.36 -19.61
C ASN A 95 -18.66 -0.61 -19.68
N TYR A 96 -18.47 -1.79 -20.27
CA TYR A 96 -19.39 -2.94 -20.33
C TYR A 96 -20.88 -2.71 -19.97
N GLY A 97 -21.56 -1.73 -20.60
CA GLY A 97 -22.98 -1.47 -20.40
C GLY A 97 -23.38 -0.69 -19.14
N VAL A 98 -22.46 -0.13 -18.36
CA VAL A 98 -22.77 0.74 -17.20
C VAL A 98 -22.12 2.11 -17.39
N GLN A 99 -22.95 3.16 -17.44
CA GLN A 99 -22.46 4.54 -17.45
C GLN A 99 -21.91 4.90 -16.07
N ASP A 100 -20.61 5.16 -16.00
CA ASP A 100 -19.99 5.79 -14.83
C ASP A 100 -20.45 7.25 -14.76
N THR A 101 -20.98 7.67 -13.61
CA THR A 101 -21.44 9.05 -13.39
C THR A 101 -20.30 10.06 -13.47
N LYS A 102 -19.04 9.65 -13.29
CA LYS A 102 -17.86 10.51 -13.52
C LYS A 102 -17.60 10.80 -15.00
N CYS A 103 -18.14 9.99 -15.92
CA CYS A 103 -18.07 10.27 -17.37
C CYS A 103 -19.20 11.18 -17.88
N LEU A 104 -20.20 11.52 -17.05
CA LEU A 104 -21.25 12.47 -17.44
C LEU A 104 -20.70 13.90 -17.63
N GLU A 105 -19.58 14.24 -16.97
CA GLU A 105 -18.93 15.55 -17.18
C GLU A 105 -18.24 15.64 -18.55
N CYS A 106 -17.72 14.55 -19.11
CA CYS A 106 -17.10 14.58 -20.44
C CYS A 106 -18.11 14.78 -21.58
N ALA A 107 -19.37 14.35 -21.42
CA ALA A 107 -20.41 14.57 -22.42
C ALA A 107 -20.91 16.03 -22.46
N ALA A 108 -20.69 16.82 -21.41
CA ALA A 108 -21.08 18.23 -21.39
C ALA A 108 -20.09 19.14 -22.16
N CYS A 109 -18.85 18.70 -22.38
CA CYS A 109 -17.83 19.49 -23.08
C CYS A 109 -17.94 19.45 -24.62
N SER A 110 -18.78 18.58 -25.21
CA SER A 110 -19.02 18.55 -26.66
C SER A 110 -20.26 19.31 -27.10
N VAL A 111 -21.00 19.94 -26.17
CA VAL A 111 -22.23 20.72 -26.47
C VAL A 111 -21.99 22.24 -26.34
N LEU A 112 -20.75 22.68 -26.10
CA LEU A 112 -20.37 24.09 -26.06
C LEU A 112 -19.28 24.42 -27.09
N VAL A 113 -19.57 24.16 -28.38
CA VAL A 113 -19.04 24.92 -29.52
C VAL A 113 -20.13 25.00 -30.59
#